data_AF-A0A8T3PY30-F1
#
_entry.id   AF-A0A8T3PY30-F1
#
_cell.length_a   1.000
_cell.length_b   1.000
_cell.length_c   1.000
_cell.angle_alpha   90.00
_cell.angle_beta   90.00
_cell.angle_gamma   90.00
#
_symmetry.space_group_name_H-M   'P 1'
#
loop_
_entity.id
_entity.type
_entity.pdbx_description
1 polymer ?
#
loop_
_entity_poly.entity_id
_entity_poly.type
_entity_poly.pdbx_seq_one_letter_code
_entity_poly.pdbx_strand_id
1 'polypeptide(L)'
;MTRFYSFLLVVGLLLIGPAVLFAEEAAREDDAGFTALFNGKDLSGWVPVNVAPDTFTVKEGMLASTGFPTGIMRTDRQYENFIIEFEWMHLKGKGNAGLFVWGAPITAPGTPFVRGIEVQVLDDAYVEGDARTRGIYTGHGDIFPVLGATMKPDRPHPEGWDRCLPSENRAKPAGEWNHYRVEANDGVIKLAV
;
A
#
# COMPACT_ATOMS: atom_id res chain seq x y z
N MET A 1 53.83 19.97 65.51
CA MET A 1 53.73 18.88 64.53
C MET A 1 52.24 18.65 64.26
N THR A 2 51.73 19.18 63.14
CA THR A 2 51.25 18.41 61.96
C THR A 2 49.76 18.04 62.15
N ARG A 3 48.75 18.35 61.33
CA ARG A 3 48.52 19.11 60.08
C ARG A 3 46.99 19.35 60.02
N PHE A 4 46.57 20.45 59.38
CA PHE A 4 45.19 20.69 58.92
C PHE A 4 44.80 19.72 57.80
N TYR A 5 43.54 19.27 57.74
CA TYR A 5 42.80 19.06 56.48
C TYR A 5 41.29 19.25 56.68
N SER A 6 40.76 20.28 56.03
CA SER A 6 39.33 20.46 55.75
C SER A 6 38.91 19.49 54.64
N PHE A 7 37.77 18.82 54.80
CA PHE A 7 37.07 18.18 53.69
C PHE A 7 35.80 18.97 53.38
N LEU A 8 35.79 19.63 52.21
CA LEU A 8 34.58 20.10 51.56
C LEU A 8 33.77 18.88 51.12
N LEU A 9 32.51 18.78 51.55
CA LEU A 9 31.52 17.90 50.94
C LEU A 9 30.90 18.66 49.76
N VAL A 10 31.35 18.38 48.53
CA VAL A 10 30.65 18.82 47.32
C VAL A 10 29.50 17.86 47.07
N VAL A 11 28.28 18.30 47.35
CA VAL A 11 27.06 17.63 46.89
C VAL A 11 26.95 17.86 45.38
N GLY A 12 27.32 16.86 44.59
CA GLY A 12 27.06 16.85 43.16
C GLY A 12 25.56 16.70 42.92
N LEU A 13 24.90 17.78 42.53
CA LEU A 13 23.54 17.73 41.99
C LEU A 13 23.62 17.09 40.60
N LEU A 14 23.24 15.81 40.50
CA LEU A 14 23.04 15.16 39.20
C LEU A 14 21.76 15.74 38.59
N LEU A 15 21.91 16.68 37.65
CA LEU A 15 20.80 17.14 36.81
C LEU A 15 20.44 15.99 35.87
N ILE A 16 19.45 15.18 36.27
CA ILE A 16 18.76 14.26 35.39
C ILE A 16 17.93 15.14 34.45
N GLY A 17 18.49 15.47 33.29
CA GLY A 17 17.72 16.08 32.20
C GLY A 17 16.57 15.13 31.82
N PRO A 18 15.41 15.66 31.38
CA PRO A 18 14.32 14.81 30.95
C PRO A 18 14.81 14.02 29.73
N ALA A 19 14.97 12.71 29.91
CA ALA A 19 15.06 11.81 28.79
C ALA A 19 13.77 11.99 28.00
N VAL A 20 13.88 12.64 26.84
CA VAL A 20 12.82 12.64 25.83
C VAL A 20 12.74 11.20 25.36
N LEU A 21 11.85 10.44 26.00
CA LEU A 21 11.43 9.13 25.55
C LEU A 21 10.72 9.35 24.21
N PHE A 22 11.45 9.18 23.11
CA PHE A 22 10.82 8.87 21.85
C PHE A 22 10.20 7.49 22.02
N ALA A 23 8.91 7.46 22.34
CA ALA A 23 8.11 6.27 22.16
C ALA A 23 8.02 6.03 20.66
N GLU A 24 8.91 5.18 20.14
CA GLU A 24 8.71 4.54 18.86
C GLU A 24 7.47 3.67 19.03
N GLU A 25 6.32 4.22 18.64
CA GLU A 25 5.05 3.50 18.68
C GLU A 25 5.11 2.41 17.62
N ALA A 26 5.64 1.27 18.03
CA ALA A 26 5.73 0.06 17.22
C ALA A 26 4.35 -0.24 16.63
N ALA A 27 4.34 -0.58 15.35
CA ALA A 27 3.12 -0.95 14.65
C ALA A 27 2.41 -2.06 15.44
N ARG A 28 1.14 -1.80 15.78
CA ARG A 28 0.33 -2.67 16.63
C ARG A 28 0.11 -3.99 15.88
N GLU A 29 0.71 -5.07 16.37
CA GLU A 29 0.33 -6.42 15.99
C GLU A 29 -1.06 -6.71 16.55
N ASP A 30 -1.96 -7.20 15.71
CA ASP A 30 -3.23 -7.76 16.18
C ASP A 30 -3.07 -9.24 16.57
N ASP A 31 -4.10 -9.81 17.20
CA ASP A 31 -4.09 -11.21 17.65
C ASP A 31 -4.00 -12.21 16.47
N ALA A 32 -4.14 -11.74 15.23
CA ALA A 32 -4.00 -12.53 14.00
C ALA A 32 -2.61 -12.41 13.35
N GLY A 33 -1.68 -11.63 13.94
CA GLY A 33 -0.32 -11.46 13.44
C GLY A 33 -0.18 -10.43 12.32
N PHE A 34 -1.18 -9.55 12.12
CA PHE A 34 -1.06 -8.44 11.19
C PHE A 34 -0.36 -7.26 11.83
N THR A 35 0.56 -6.66 11.08
CA THR A 35 1.17 -5.37 11.41
C THR A 35 0.55 -4.30 10.51
N ALA A 36 0.13 -3.17 11.09
CA ALA A 36 -0.41 -2.05 10.32
C ALA A 36 0.62 -1.50 9.33
N LEU A 37 0.31 -1.57 8.03
CA LEU A 37 1.17 -1.02 6.96
C LEU A 37 1.04 0.51 6.84
N PHE A 38 -0.15 1.03 7.14
CA PHE A 38 -0.42 2.46 7.24
C PHE A 38 -0.73 2.81 8.69
N ASN A 39 -0.07 3.84 9.22
CA ASN A 39 -0.14 4.19 10.64
C ASN A 39 -1.34 5.07 11.01
N GLY A 40 -2.17 5.49 10.04
CA GLY A 40 -3.33 6.35 10.26
C GLY A 40 -3.01 7.83 10.57
N LYS A 41 -1.73 8.22 10.58
CA LYS A 41 -1.27 9.55 11.01
C LYS A 41 -0.55 10.29 9.89
N ASP A 42 0.39 9.64 9.23
CA ASP A 42 1.25 10.22 8.20
C ASP A 42 1.75 9.15 7.20
N LEU A 43 2.59 9.56 6.25
CA LEU A 43 3.13 8.70 5.21
C LEU A 43 4.50 8.10 5.58
N SER A 44 4.84 8.03 6.87
CA SER A 44 6.06 7.33 7.31
C SER A 44 6.03 5.87 6.85
N GLY A 45 7.13 5.38 6.31
CA GLY A 45 7.21 4.04 5.70
C GLY A 45 6.75 3.97 4.24
N TRP A 46 6.35 5.11 3.64
CA TRP A 46 5.94 5.19 2.24
C TRP A 46 6.86 6.08 1.41
N VAL A 47 7.09 5.69 0.16
CA VAL A 47 7.97 6.38 -0.79
C VAL A 47 7.16 6.73 -2.05
N PRO A 48 7.00 8.03 -2.38
CA PRO A 48 6.34 8.45 -3.61
C PRO A 48 7.19 8.09 -4.83
N VAL A 49 6.54 7.64 -5.91
CA VAL A 49 7.21 7.27 -7.16
C VAL A 49 6.45 7.89 -8.34
N ASN A 50 7.10 8.82 -9.04
CA ASN A 50 6.52 9.56 -10.18
C ASN A 50 5.23 10.32 -9.83
N VAL A 51 5.20 10.98 -8.66
CA VAL A 51 4.04 11.77 -8.21
C VAL A 51 4.47 13.11 -7.62
N ALA A 52 3.53 14.05 -7.57
CA ALA A 52 3.75 15.33 -6.90
C ALA A 52 3.63 15.15 -5.37
N PRO A 53 4.22 16.06 -4.57
CA PRO A 53 4.18 15.97 -3.09
C PRO A 53 2.76 15.93 -2.50
N ASP A 54 1.76 16.42 -3.21
CA ASP A 54 0.35 16.50 -2.79
C ASP A 54 -0.54 15.42 -3.44
N THR A 55 0.03 14.50 -4.23
CA THR A 55 -0.74 13.42 -4.88
C THR A 55 -1.24 12.40 -3.86
N PHE A 56 -0.43 12.05 -2.86
CA PHE A 56 -0.82 11.19 -1.75
C PHE A 56 -0.77 11.98 -0.45
N THR A 57 -1.85 11.88 0.34
CA THR A 57 -2.01 12.63 1.59
C THR A 57 -2.72 11.77 2.63
N VAL A 58 -2.64 12.15 3.90
CA VAL A 58 -3.48 11.60 4.95
C VAL A 58 -4.65 12.55 5.21
N LYS A 59 -5.88 12.03 5.13
CA LYS A 59 -7.11 12.77 5.41
C LYS A 59 -7.98 11.96 6.35
N GLU A 60 -8.32 12.52 7.50
CA GLU A 60 -9.21 11.88 8.48
C GLU A 60 -8.78 10.44 8.85
N GLY A 61 -7.46 10.22 8.98
CA GLY A 61 -6.91 8.90 9.28
C GLY A 61 -6.88 7.91 8.12
N MET A 62 -7.15 8.37 6.89
CA MET A 62 -7.13 7.57 5.66
C MET A 62 -6.01 8.02 4.71
N LEU A 63 -5.40 7.07 4.01
CA LEU A 63 -4.53 7.35 2.88
C LEU A 63 -5.39 7.73 1.67
N ALA A 64 -5.23 8.95 1.17
CA ALA A 64 -6.00 9.50 0.07
C ALA A 64 -5.10 9.87 -1.11
N SER A 65 -5.55 9.56 -2.33
CA SER A 65 -4.87 9.95 -3.58
C SER A 65 -5.72 10.91 -4.39
N THR A 66 -5.08 11.91 -5.02
CA THR A 66 -5.72 12.75 -6.05
C THR A 66 -5.74 12.06 -7.42
N GLY A 67 -4.91 11.03 -7.63
CA GLY A 67 -4.68 10.38 -8.92
C GLY A 67 -3.93 11.24 -9.96
N PHE A 68 -3.50 12.45 -9.60
CA PHE A 68 -2.85 13.38 -10.52
C PHE A 68 -1.57 14.00 -9.92
N PRO A 69 -0.43 14.00 -10.65
CA PRO A 69 -0.19 13.18 -11.85
C PRO A 69 -0.31 11.68 -11.54
N THR A 70 -0.54 10.88 -12.58
CA THR A 70 -0.57 9.42 -12.45
C THR A 70 0.81 8.91 -12.04
N GLY A 71 0.83 8.06 -11.02
CA GLY A 71 2.02 7.42 -10.49
C GLY A 71 1.63 6.52 -9.33
N ILE A 72 2.60 6.11 -8.52
CA ILE A 72 2.35 5.22 -7.38
C ILE A 72 3.02 5.74 -6.10
N MET A 73 2.68 5.11 -4.99
CA MET A 73 3.44 5.18 -3.76
C MET A 73 3.72 3.74 -3.32
N ARG A 74 4.95 3.46 -2.90
CA ARG A 74 5.35 2.11 -2.45
C ARG A 74 5.72 2.12 -0.98
N THR A 75 5.74 0.95 -0.37
CA THR A 75 6.38 0.75 0.94
C THR A 75 7.88 0.99 0.85
N ASP A 76 8.49 1.46 1.92
CA ASP A 76 9.96 1.57 2.04
C ASP A 76 10.63 0.18 2.14
N ARG A 77 9.95 -0.77 2.78
CA ARG A 77 10.30 -2.18 2.89
C ARG A 77 9.84 -3.00 1.69
N GLN A 78 10.53 -4.10 1.45
CA GLN A 78 10.17 -5.11 0.45
C GLN A 78 9.55 -6.32 1.15
N TYR A 79 8.55 -6.92 0.52
CA TYR A 79 7.86 -8.11 0.98
C TYR A 79 7.85 -9.14 -0.14
N GLU A 80 8.14 -10.39 0.20
CA GLU A 80 8.12 -11.52 -0.73
C GLU A 80 6.82 -12.31 -0.53
N ASN A 81 6.68 -12.96 0.62
CA ASN A 81 5.47 -13.65 1.05
C ASN A 81 4.72 -12.79 2.08
N PHE A 82 3.43 -12.54 1.86
CA PHE A 82 2.61 -11.72 2.73
C PHE A 82 1.12 -11.97 2.52
N ILE A 83 0.35 -11.61 3.54
CA ILE A 83 -1.07 -11.34 3.42
C ILE A 83 -1.24 -9.83 3.65
N ILE A 84 -1.98 -9.17 2.76
CA ILE A 84 -2.40 -7.78 2.95
C ILE A 84 -3.92 -7.70 2.91
N GLU A 85 -4.46 -6.99 3.88
CA GLU A 85 -5.87 -6.62 3.93
C GLU A 85 -5.98 -5.11 3.92
N PHE A 86 -6.88 -4.58 3.09
CA PHE A 86 -7.13 -3.15 3.03
C PHE A 86 -8.55 -2.86 2.57
N GLU A 87 -9.09 -1.77 3.08
CA GLU A 87 -10.34 -1.20 2.59
C GLU A 87 -10.05 -0.12 1.54
N TRP A 88 -10.93 -0.02 0.55
CA TRP A 88 -10.81 0.98 -0.50
C TRP A 88 -12.18 1.55 -0.87
N MET A 89 -12.18 2.82 -1.30
CA MET A 89 -13.37 3.53 -1.76
C MET A 89 -12.97 4.54 -2.84
N HIS A 90 -13.64 4.50 -3.98
CA HIS A 90 -13.55 5.59 -4.96
C HIS A 90 -14.50 6.72 -4.57
N LEU A 91 -14.02 7.96 -4.60
CA LEU A 91 -14.83 9.14 -4.24
C LEU A 91 -15.79 9.58 -5.35
N LYS A 92 -15.54 9.16 -6.59
CA LYS A 92 -16.32 9.48 -7.78
C LYS A 92 -16.44 8.24 -8.65
N GLY A 93 -17.53 8.16 -9.39
CA GLY A 93 -17.71 7.12 -10.40
C GLY A 93 -16.58 7.12 -11.42
N LYS A 94 -16.33 5.95 -12.01
CA LYS A 94 -15.21 5.67 -12.93
C LYS A 94 -13.83 5.83 -12.29
N GLY A 95 -13.72 5.59 -10.98
CA GLY A 95 -12.43 5.52 -10.31
C GLY A 95 -11.59 4.33 -10.81
N ASN A 96 -10.28 4.54 -10.91
CA ASN A 96 -9.30 3.55 -11.34
C ASN A 96 -8.03 3.72 -10.49
N ALA A 97 -7.66 2.66 -9.79
CA ALA A 97 -6.47 2.56 -8.96
C ALA A 97 -6.02 1.08 -8.95
N GLY A 98 -4.94 0.77 -8.24
CA GLY A 98 -4.50 -0.61 -8.11
C GLY A 98 -3.59 -0.82 -6.91
N LEU A 99 -3.61 -2.05 -6.39
CA LEU A 99 -2.55 -2.53 -5.52
C LEU A 99 -1.47 -3.15 -6.41
N PHE A 100 -0.27 -2.58 -6.38
CA PHE A 100 0.89 -3.13 -7.08
C PHE A 100 1.72 -3.99 -6.13
N VAL A 101 2.03 -5.21 -6.55
CA VAL A 101 2.79 -6.19 -5.77
C VAL A 101 3.95 -6.75 -6.58
N TRP A 102 5.00 -7.19 -5.88
CA TRP A 102 6.27 -7.63 -6.47
C TRP A 102 6.78 -6.64 -7.53
N GLY A 103 6.65 -5.35 -7.20
CA GLY A 103 6.94 -4.23 -8.08
C GLY A 103 8.41 -3.81 -8.06
N ALA A 104 8.89 -3.29 -9.19
CA ALA A 104 10.17 -2.60 -9.27
C ALA A 104 10.15 -1.30 -8.45
N PRO A 105 11.30 -0.83 -7.93
CA PRO A 105 11.34 0.32 -7.03
C PRO A 105 11.12 1.68 -7.73
N ILE A 106 11.21 1.72 -9.06
CA ILE A 106 11.06 2.92 -9.91
C ILE A 106 10.23 2.60 -11.14
N THR A 107 9.70 3.64 -11.79
CA THR A 107 8.91 3.47 -13.02
C THR A 107 9.76 2.97 -14.18
N ALA A 108 9.12 2.26 -15.11
CA ALA A 108 9.79 1.98 -16.38
C ALA A 108 9.92 3.27 -17.22
N PRO A 109 10.93 3.36 -18.11
CA PRO A 109 11.11 4.56 -18.93
C PRO A 109 9.86 4.92 -19.73
N GLY A 110 9.43 6.19 -19.63
CA GLY A 110 8.31 6.73 -20.41
C GLY A 110 6.91 6.34 -19.92
N THR A 111 6.78 5.69 -18.76
CA THR A 111 5.49 5.30 -18.17
C THR A 111 5.40 5.70 -16.70
N PRO A 112 4.22 6.04 -16.18
CA PRO A 112 4.04 6.38 -14.78
C PRO A 112 4.04 5.18 -13.83
N PHE A 113 4.05 3.95 -14.36
CA PHE A 113 3.93 2.74 -13.55
C PHE A 113 5.26 2.00 -13.39
N VAL A 114 5.31 1.12 -12.39
CA VAL A 114 6.42 0.19 -12.15
C VAL A 114 6.12 -1.16 -12.81
N ARG A 115 7.16 -1.91 -13.16
CA ARG A 115 7.01 -3.33 -13.51
C ARG A 115 6.56 -4.12 -12.28
N GLY A 116 5.54 -4.96 -12.39
CA GLY A 116 5.02 -5.74 -11.27
C GLY A 116 3.73 -6.48 -11.62
N ILE A 117 3.01 -6.97 -10.60
CA ILE A 117 1.65 -7.48 -10.74
C ILE A 117 0.68 -6.44 -10.15
N GLU A 118 -0.41 -6.18 -10.84
CA GLU A 118 -1.48 -5.29 -10.37
C GLU A 118 -2.69 -6.11 -9.97
N VAL A 119 -3.22 -5.85 -8.77
CA VAL A 119 -4.56 -6.24 -8.35
C VAL A 119 -5.46 -5.02 -8.51
N GLN A 120 -6.38 -5.10 -9.46
CA GLN A 120 -7.15 -3.97 -9.96
C GLN A 120 -8.17 -3.45 -8.92
N VAL A 121 -8.15 -2.14 -8.67
CA VAL A 121 -9.09 -1.42 -7.80
C VAL A 121 -9.89 -0.47 -8.67
N LEU A 122 -11.00 -0.97 -9.20
CA LEU A 122 -11.77 -0.30 -10.24
C LEU A 122 -13.22 -0.13 -9.83
N ASP A 123 -13.80 1.02 -10.14
CA ASP A 123 -15.25 1.21 -10.07
C ASP A 123 -15.91 0.61 -11.31
N ASP A 124 -17.02 -0.11 -11.13
CA ASP A 124 -17.73 -0.77 -12.23
C ASP A 124 -18.19 0.20 -13.32
N ALA A 125 -18.54 1.44 -12.95
CA ALA A 125 -18.92 2.46 -13.91
C ALA A 125 -17.76 2.86 -14.85
N TYR A 126 -16.51 2.50 -14.53
CA TYR A 126 -15.36 2.73 -15.41
C TYR A 126 -15.53 1.98 -16.74
N VAL A 127 -16.02 0.74 -16.68
CA VAL A 127 -16.15 -0.15 -17.84
C VAL A 127 -17.54 -0.10 -18.48
N GLU A 128 -18.51 0.54 -17.84
CA GLU A 128 -19.86 0.72 -18.39
C GLU A 128 -19.86 1.46 -19.73
N GLY A 129 -20.50 0.86 -20.72
CA GLY A 129 -20.62 1.41 -22.08
C GLY A 129 -19.36 1.30 -22.93
N ASP A 130 -18.27 0.73 -22.41
CA ASP A 130 -17.06 0.46 -23.19
C ASP A 130 -17.21 -0.86 -23.95
N ALA A 131 -17.29 -0.80 -25.28
CA ALA A 131 -17.43 -2.00 -26.10
C ALA A 131 -16.22 -2.96 -26.01
N ARG A 132 -15.06 -2.47 -25.56
CA ARG A 132 -13.87 -3.28 -25.29
C ARG A 132 -14.06 -4.17 -24.06
N THR A 133 -14.88 -3.73 -23.11
CA THR A 133 -14.87 -4.31 -21.78
C THR A 133 -15.65 -5.58 -21.68
N ARG A 134 -16.87 -5.71 -22.24
CA ARG A 134 -17.71 -6.92 -22.42
C ARG A 134 -17.41 -8.14 -21.49
N GLY A 135 -17.04 -7.92 -20.24
CA GLY A 135 -16.46 -8.94 -19.36
C GLY A 135 -15.11 -9.55 -19.77
N ILE A 136 -14.38 -9.02 -20.76
CA ILE A 136 -13.11 -9.54 -21.29
C ILE A 136 -11.90 -8.62 -21.11
N TYR A 137 -12.09 -7.32 -20.87
CA TYR A 137 -10.94 -6.41 -20.80
C TYR A 137 -10.35 -6.30 -19.40
N THR A 138 -11.14 -5.86 -18.42
CA THR A 138 -10.72 -5.72 -17.03
C THR A 138 -11.95 -5.47 -16.15
N GLY A 139 -11.76 -5.52 -14.84
CA GLY A 139 -12.77 -5.25 -13.80
C GLY A 139 -12.07 -5.14 -12.45
N HIS A 140 -12.82 -4.79 -11.40
CA HIS A 140 -12.30 -4.88 -10.04
C HIS A 140 -11.78 -6.31 -9.77
N GLY A 141 -10.62 -6.40 -9.14
CA GLY A 141 -10.02 -7.69 -8.79
C GLY A 141 -9.42 -8.47 -9.95
N ASP A 142 -9.37 -7.91 -11.16
CA ASP A 142 -8.49 -8.41 -12.23
C ASP A 142 -7.04 -8.41 -11.73
N ILE A 143 -6.33 -9.52 -11.95
CA ILE A 143 -4.92 -9.65 -11.58
C ILE A 143 -4.11 -9.85 -12.85
N PHE A 144 -3.17 -8.94 -13.12
CA PHE A 144 -2.41 -8.95 -14.37
C PHE A 144 -0.99 -8.36 -14.21
N PRO A 145 -0.04 -8.76 -15.05
CA PRO A 145 1.31 -8.23 -15.04
C PRO A 145 1.35 -6.90 -15.79
N VAL A 146 2.13 -5.96 -15.27
CA VAL A 146 2.35 -4.66 -15.89
C VAL A 146 3.82 -4.48 -16.28
N LEU A 147 4.03 -3.79 -17.41
CA LEU A 147 5.34 -3.33 -17.89
C LEU A 147 6.41 -4.43 -18.00
N GLY A 148 6.08 -5.51 -18.70
CA GLY A 148 7.02 -6.61 -18.97
C GLY A 148 7.25 -7.54 -17.78
N ALA A 149 6.44 -7.45 -16.73
CA ALA A 149 6.23 -8.58 -15.83
C ALA A 149 5.50 -9.71 -16.57
N THR A 150 5.54 -10.91 -15.99
CA THR A 150 4.88 -12.10 -16.52
C THR A 150 4.19 -12.81 -15.37
N MET A 151 3.06 -13.43 -15.64
CA MET A 151 2.42 -14.34 -14.70
C MET A 151 1.72 -15.47 -15.46
N LYS A 152 1.36 -16.52 -14.73
CA LYS A 152 0.42 -17.52 -15.22
C LYS A 152 -0.90 -17.31 -14.49
N PRO A 153 -2.00 -17.02 -15.19
CA PRO A 153 -3.28 -16.84 -14.52
C PRO A 153 -3.77 -18.18 -13.96
N ASP A 154 -4.35 -18.16 -12.76
CA ASP A 154 -4.93 -19.35 -12.12
C ASP A 154 -6.10 -19.90 -12.94
N ARG A 155 -6.97 -18.99 -13.41
CA ARG A 155 -8.02 -19.27 -14.40
C ARG A 155 -7.63 -18.68 -15.74
N PRO A 156 -7.66 -19.46 -16.84
CA PRO A 156 -7.36 -18.93 -18.16
C PRO A 156 -8.25 -17.76 -18.54
N HIS A 157 -7.64 -16.69 -19.05
CA HIS A 157 -8.39 -15.60 -19.67
C HIS A 157 -9.08 -16.09 -20.95
N PRO A 158 -10.31 -15.64 -21.28
CA PRO A 158 -10.99 -16.04 -22.52
C PRO A 158 -10.18 -15.77 -23.79
N GLU A 159 -9.42 -14.68 -23.81
CA GLU A 159 -8.54 -14.28 -24.93
C GLU A 159 -7.10 -14.85 -24.82
N GLY A 160 -6.83 -15.73 -23.85
CA GLY A 160 -5.50 -16.32 -23.65
C GLY A 160 -4.43 -15.35 -23.14
N TRP A 161 -4.83 -14.19 -22.61
CA TRP A 161 -3.91 -13.23 -21.99
C TRP A 161 -3.42 -13.71 -20.63
N ASP A 162 -2.24 -13.25 -20.24
CA ASP A 162 -1.65 -13.48 -18.90
C ASP A 162 -2.36 -12.64 -17.84
N ARG A 163 -3.68 -12.79 -17.69
CA ARG A 163 -4.47 -12.09 -16.67
C ARG A 163 -5.60 -12.96 -16.15
N CYS A 164 -6.00 -12.73 -14.90
CA CYS A 164 -7.05 -13.48 -14.25
C CYS A 164 -8.18 -12.54 -13.84
N LEU A 165 -9.26 -12.53 -14.61
CA LEU A 165 -10.46 -11.76 -14.30
C LEU A 165 -11.12 -12.26 -12.99
N PRO A 166 -11.83 -11.36 -12.27
CA PRO A 166 -12.60 -11.76 -11.09
C PRO A 166 -13.61 -12.84 -11.46
N SER A 167 -13.82 -13.82 -10.56
CA SER A 167 -14.84 -14.84 -10.76
C SER A 167 -16.25 -14.30 -10.55
N GLU A 168 -16.38 -13.18 -9.82
CA GLU A 168 -17.65 -12.60 -9.41
C GLU A 168 -17.56 -11.08 -9.40
N ASN A 169 -18.67 -10.42 -9.72
CA ASN A 169 -18.79 -8.97 -9.56
C ASN A 169 -19.32 -8.64 -8.16
N ARG A 170 -18.45 -8.10 -7.30
CA ARG A 170 -18.72 -7.81 -5.88
C ARG A 170 -18.31 -6.40 -5.45
N ALA A 171 -17.76 -5.59 -6.36
CA ALA A 171 -17.40 -4.22 -6.02
C ALA A 171 -18.66 -3.38 -5.78
N LYS A 172 -18.64 -2.63 -4.69
CA LYS A 172 -19.62 -1.59 -4.39
C LYS A 172 -19.24 -0.31 -5.14
N PRO A 173 -20.23 0.51 -5.55
CA PRO A 173 -19.99 1.71 -6.32
C PRO A 173 -19.21 2.77 -5.54
N ALA A 174 -18.74 3.80 -6.24
CA ALA A 174 -18.14 4.98 -5.62
C ALA A 174 -18.98 5.54 -4.46
N GLY A 175 -18.31 5.89 -3.36
CA GLY A 175 -18.91 6.33 -2.10
C GLY A 175 -19.14 5.20 -1.08
N GLU A 176 -18.87 3.95 -1.45
CA GLU A 176 -18.98 2.79 -0.55
C GLU A 176 -17.63 2.10 -0.35
N TRP A 177 -17.43 1.59 0.87
CA TRP A 177 -16.23 0.84 1.23
C TRP A 177 -16.29 -0.61 0.74
N ASN A 178 -15.22 -1.00 0.06
CA ASN A 178 -14.89 -2.36 -0.34
C ASN A 178 -13.72 -2.86 0.50
N HIS A 179 -13.59 -4.18 0.66
CA HIS A 179 -12.46 -4.82 1.35
C HIS A 179 -11.81 -5.83 0.42
N TYR A 180 -10.49 -5.78 0.33
CA TYR A 180 -9.68 -6.78 -0.34
C TYR A 180 -8.79 -7.49 0.66
N ARG A 181 -8.73 -8.82 0.55
CA ARG A 181 -7.69 -9.65 1.13
C ARG A 181 -6.85 -10.27 0.02
N VAL A 182 -5.58 -9.90 -0.05
CA VAL A 182 -4.63 -10.43 -1.04
C VAL A 182 -3.59 -11.27 -0.34
N GLU A 183 -3.42 -12.50 -0.80
CA GLU A 183 -2.42 -13.44 -0.32
C GLU A 183 -1.38 -13.69 -1.42
N ALA A 184 -0.13 -13.41 -1.10
CA ALA A 184 1.03 -13.60 -1.95
C ALA A 184 1.97 -14.58 -1.24
N ASN A 185 2.11 -15.80 -1.77
CA ASN A 185 2.90 -16.85 -1.13
C ASN A 185 3.55 -17.75 -2.18
N ASP A 186 4.87 -17.92 -2.10
CA ASP A 186 5.68 -18.78 -2.97
C ASP A 186 5.41 -18.56 -4.47
N GLY A 187 5.31 -17.28 -4.86
CA GLY A 187 5.06 -16.86 -6.24
C GLY A 187 3.61 -17.01 -6.71
N VAL A 188 2.68 -17.40 -5.83
CA VAL A 188 1.24 -17.45 -6.11
C VAL A 188 0.56 -16.24 -5.48
N ILE A 189 -0.33 -15.59 -6.23
CA ILE A 189 -1.16 -14.50 -5.73
C ILE A 189 -2.65 -14.85 -5.86
N LYS A 190 -3.41 -14.59 -4.79
CA LYS A 190 -4.86 -14.76 -4.75
C LYS A 190 -5.53 -13.53 -4.14
N LEU A 191 -6.71 -13.20 -4.65
CA LEU A 191 -7.59 -12.19 -4.10
C LEU A 191 -8.86 -12.86 -3.57
N ALA A 192 -9.28 -12.44 -2.37
CA ALA A 192 -10.61 -12.65 -1.82
C ALA A 192 -11.27 -11.29 -1.56
N VAL A 193 -12.58 -11.21 -1.85
CA VAL A 193 -13.43 -10.02 -1.74
C VAL A 193 -14.75 -10.35 -1.06
#